data_AF-A0A833SA24-F1
#
_entry.id   AF-A0A833SA24-F1
#
_cell.length_a   1.000
_cell.length_b   1.000
_cell.length_c   1.000
_cell.angle_alpha   90.00
_cell.angle_beta   90.00
_cell.angle_gamma   90.00
#
_symmetry.space_group_name_H-M   'P 1'
#
loop_
_entity.id
_entity.type
_entity.pdbx_description
1 polymer ?
#
loop_
_entity_poly.entity_id
_entity_poly.type
_entity_poly.pdbx_seq_one_letter_code
_entity_poly.pdbx_strand_id
1 'polypeptide(L)'
;MEDWMEWQNSVRKDDIYMSITAEHNGVVLGDSDSILIKANYEEDIVHVIDITVNLPINVKDKQILNSVVSVPVLIKAFQIIENEQEGQTLSDEAKKKSIFSTKSAVLPTSKLLGICNLDLIPVILGESTFTEKLILETPIFSFDGELIPWQNLPRLTVTVMQDQTSIFQPNEIMNFLHITIESIYNIPEIFAENFYYKAGTIAYIDNEEPEKIIFDRGIWVKYRDVERTKRWNSLRHIENRAQLSKYKLDCDFMGVRNEFSKQFDLANRCTCATYILYAYVTKKVCEDVPRIEWNSLNRCIIWERGIEAMKNYIRKHKFWPFQFEVTTTGSPPTKSKNISSSATQLYQCYVDVSELLFPGRRSCRVVGQLYKFNSMENIQTQNIFSSETQRKEMTEKDKKNKSSNQSLPCPKNFCDIIQVTIVVCDPTTI
;
A
#
# COMPACT_ATOMS: atom_id res chain seq x y z
N MET A 1 -16.81 13.04 -33.49
CA MET A 1 -17.97 12.23 -33.09
C MET A 1 -18.04 12.44 -31.59
N GLU A 2 -18.77 13.48 -31.25
CA GLU A 2 -18.96 14.03 -29.91
C GLU A 2 -19.72 13.01 -29.06
N ASP A 3 -19.21 12.70 -27.88
CA ASP A 3 -20.03 12.25 -26.75
C ASP A 3 -19.39 12.83 -25.50
N TRP A 4 -20.18 13.66 -24.84
CA TRP A 4 -19.93 14.40 -23.62
C TRP A 4 -19.99 13.43 -22.44
N MET A 5 -19.07 13.55 -21.47
CA MET A 5 -19.12 12.75 -20.26
C MET A 5 -19.09 13.63 -19.02
N GLU A 6 -20.30 13.76 -18.49
CA GLU A 6 -20.73 14.46 -17.30
C GLU A 6 -19.90 14.11 -16.05
N TRP A 7 -19.57 15.14 -15.28
CA TRP A 7 -19.21 15.02 -13.88
C TRP A 7 -20.42 14.46 -13.12
N GLN A 8 -20.23 13.43 -12.31
CA GLN A 8 -21.24 12.97 -11.34
C GLN A 8 -21.38 13.97 -10.17
N ASN A 9 -21.76 15.20 -10.47
CA ASN A 9 -22.93 15.78 -9.82
C ASN A 9 -24.23 15.41 -10.56
N SER A 10 -24.15 14.79 -11.75
CA SER A 10 -25.34 14.28 -12.45
C SER A 10 -26.00 13.05 -11.82
N VAL A 11 -25.38 12.35 -10.85
CA VAL A 11 -26.01 11.23 -10.11
C VAL A 11 -26.61 11.62 -8.76
N ARG A 12 -26.20 12.74 -8.17
CA ARG A 12 -26.85 13.29 -6.97
C ARG A 12 -27.11 14.78 -7.21
N LYS A 13 -28.39 15.14 -7.36
CA LYS A 13 -28.88 16.52 -7.55
C LYS A 13 -28.77 17.37 -6.28
N ASP A 14 -27.86 17.00 -5.37
CA ASP A 14 -27.82 17.49 -4.02
C ASP A 14 -26.47 18.16 -3.76
N ASP A 15 -26.50 19.32 -3.14
CA ASP A 15 -25.30 19.97 -2.64
C ASP A 15 -24.60 19.06 -1.63
N ILE A 16 -23.28 18.93 -1.72
CA ILE A 16 -22.49 18.10 -0.81
C ILE A 16 -21.55 18.97 0.02
N TYR A 17 -21.54 18.75 1.32
CA TYR A 17 -20.47 19.24 2.20
C TYR A 17 -19.34 18.23 2.20
N MET A 18 -18.13 18.69 1.84
CA MET A 18 -16.95 17.86 1.74
C MET A 18 -15.84 18.36 2.66
N SER A 19 -15.07 17.46 3.26
CA SER A 19 -13.80 17.77 3.91
C SER A 19 -12.68 16.86 3.38
N ILE A 20 -11.43 17.32 3.50
CA ILE A 20 -10.23 16.57 3.13
C ILE A 20 -9.38 16.31 4.36
N THR A 21 -8.89 15.10 4.50
CA THR A 21 -7.96 14.69 5.55
C THR A 21 -6.66 14.21 4.92
N ALA A 22 -5.53 14.68 5.44
CA ALA A 22 -4.22 14.13 5.12
C ALA A 22 -3.73 13.21 6.27
N GLU A 23 -3.23 12.03 5.93
CA GLU A 23 -2.79 11.01 6.89
C GLU A 23 -1.45 10.41 6.46
N HIS A 24 -0.55 10.20 7.42
CA HIS A 24 0.70 9.46 7.19
C HIS A 24 0.83 8.34 8.22
N ASN A 25 1.03 7.11 7.73
CA ASN A 25 1.25 5.93 8.57
C ASN A 25 0.20 5.74 9.69
N GLY A 26 -1.09 5.97 9.39
CA GLY A 26 -2.18 5.85 10.36
C GLY A 26 -2.38 7.07 11.26
N VAL A 27 -1.55 8.11 11.13
CA VAL A 27 -1.64 9.34 11.91
C VAL A 27 -2.20 10.45 11.03
N VAL A 28 -3.30 11.06 11.47
CA VAL A 28 -3.87 12.24 10.82
C VAL A 28 -2.93 13.42 11.00
N LEU A 29 -2.53 14.03 9.89
CA LEU A 29 -1.69 15.23 9.85
C LEU A 29 -2.52 16.52 9.96
N GLY A 30 -3.74 16.49 9.44
CA GLY A 30 -4.70 17.58 9.54
C GLY A 30 -5.92 17.35 8.65
N ASP A 31 -6.94 18.15 8.92
CA ASP A 31 -8.23 18.16 8.24
C ASP A 31 -8.49 19.55 7.64
N SER A 32 -9.17 19.61 6.51
CA SER A 32 -9.67 20.86 5.94
C SER A 32 -10.96 21.28 6.62
N ASP A 33 -11.29 22.56 6.49
CA ASP A 33 -12.65 23.03 6.74
C ASP A 33 -13.63 22.36 5.76
N SER A 34 -14.90 22.32 6.16
CA SER A 34 -16.00 21.82 5.34
C SER A 34 -16.26 22.78 4.17
N ILE A 35 -16.37 22.23 2.97
CA ILE A 35 -16.58 22.98 1.74
C ILE A 35 -17.87 22.52 1.11
N LEU A 36 -18.73 23.49 0.77
CA LEU A 36 -19.95 23.24 0.02
C LEU A 36 -19.64 23.14 -1.47
N ILE A 37 -19.82 21.95 -2.02
CA ILE A 37 -19.83 21.71 -3.47
C ILE A 37 -21.29 21.71 -3.90
N LYS A 38 -21.67 22.70 -4.71
CA LYS A 38 -23.05 22.83 -5.18
C LYS A 38 -23.33 21.84 -6.31
N ALA A 39 -24.56 21.39 -6.40
CA ALA A 39 -25.07 20.63 -7.54
C ALA A 39 -25.43 21.59 -8.69
N ASN A 40 -24.43 22.29 -9.24
CA ASN A 40 -24.60 23.15 -10.42
C ASN A 40 -24.06 22.47 -11.68
N TYR A 41 -24.77 22.69 -12.81
CA TYR A 41 -24.45 22.16 -14.14
C TYR A 41 -23.47 23.05 -14.93
N GLU A 42 -22.85 24.04 -14.27
CA GLU A 42 -21.83 24.85 -14.92
C GLU A 42 -20.53 24.05 -14.97
N GLU A 43 -20.04 23.79 -16.17
CA GLU A 43 -18.79 23.10 -16.43
C GLU A 43 -17.60 23.93 -15.88
N ASP A 44 -16.55 23.25 -15.43
CA ASP A 44 -15.24 23.81 -15.05
C ASP A 44 -15.15 24.62 -13.74
N ILE A 45 -15.83 24.17 -12.66
CA ILE A 45 -15.70 24.81 -11.34
C ILE A 45 -14.48 24.26 -10.58
N VAL A 46 -13.45 25.09 -10.44
CA VAL A 46 -12.31 24.82 -9.55
C VAL A 46 -12.68 25.23 -8.13
N HIS A 47 -12.77 24.24 -7.23
CA HIS A 47 -12.94 24.48 -5.80
C HIS A 47 -11.57 24.63 -5.12
N VAL A 48 -11.27 25.83 -4.64
CA VAL A 48 -10.06 26.06 -3.85
C VAL A 48 -10.26 25.50 -2.44
N ILE A 49 -9.42 24.54 -2.08
CA ILE A 49 -9.39 23.94 -0.75
C ILE A 49 -8.04 24.34 -0.17
N ASP A 50 -8.02 25.30 0.74
CA ASP A 50 -6.76 25.73 1.35
C ASP A 50 -6.49 24.92 2.61
N ILE A 51 -5.96 23.70 2.43
CA ILE A 51 -5.44 22.89 3.54
C ILE A 51 -3.92 22.90 3.49
N THR A 52 -3.32 23.26 4.62
CA THR A 52 -1.89 23.15 4.86
C THR A 52 -1.66 22.25 6.06
N VAL A 53 -1.00 21.13 5.84
CA VAL A 53 -0.63 20.20 6.92
C VAL A 53 0.88 20.11 7.04
N ASN A 54 1.34 19.83 8.26
CA ASN A 54 2.76 19.72 8.57
C ASN A 54 3.07 18.28 8.97
N LEU A 55 4.02 17.67 8.28
CA LEU A 55 4.62 16.40 8.66
C LEU A 55 5.95 16.69 9.37
N PRO A 56 6.01 16.62 10.70
CA PRO A 56 7.23 16.87 11.44
C PRO A 56 8.22 15.72 11.24
N ILE A 57 9.43 16.06 10.82
CA ILE A 57 10.52 15.11 10.62
C ILE A 57 11.67 15.46 11.54
N ASN A 58 12.03 14.52 12.41
CA ASN A 58 13.30 14.56 13.10
C ASN A 58 14.33 13.84 12.25
N VAL A 59 15.20 14.58 11.58
CA VAL A 59 16.26 14.02 10.71
C VAL A 59 17.25 13.12 11.44
N LYS A 60 17.33 13.21 12.78
CA LYS A 60 18.18 12.30 13.57
C LYS A 60 17.48 10.96 13.86
N ASP A 61 16.17 10.89 13.68
CA ASP A 61 15.38 9.70 13.89
C ASP A 61 15.26 8.90 12.59
N LYS A 62 16.14 7.92 12.45
CA LYS A 62 16.18 7.02 11.30
C LYS A 62 14.88 6.24 11.09
N GLN A 63 14.11 5.97 12.15
CA GLN A 63 12.84 5.25 12.03
C GLN A 63 11.76 6.13 11.41
N ILE A 64 11.70 7.40 11.84
CA ILE A 64 10.80 8.40 11.23
C ILE A 64 11.15 8.59 9.76
N LEU A 65 12.42 8.81 9.44
CA LEU A 65 12.87 8.94 8.05
C LEU A 65 12.52 7.72 7.20
N ASN A 66 12.75 6.52 7.73
CA ASN A 66 12.37 5.29 7.04
C ASN A 66 10.86 5.22 6.82
N SER A 67 10.03 5.60 7.81
CA SER A 67 8.56 5.62 7.67
C SER A 67 8.09 6.58 6.58
N VAL A 68 8.66 7.79 6.50
CA VAL A 68 8.34 8.78 5.45
C VAL A 68 8.64 8.25 4.05
N VAL A 69 9.70 7.47 3.92
CA VAL A 69 10.10 6.83 2.66
C VAL A 69 9.29 5.57 2.38
N SER A 70 8.91 4.79 3.39
CA SER A 70 8.20 3.51 3.20
C SER A 70 6.70 3.65 3.00
N VAL A 71 6.10 4.75 3.48
CA VAL A 71 4.66 4.97 3.51
C VAL A 71 4.33 6.29 2.84
N PRO A 72 3.58 6.29 1.73
CA PRO A 72 3.14 7.54 1.12
C PRO A 72 2.10 8.24 2.02
N VAL A 73 1.94 9.55 1.84
CA VAL A 73 0.85 10.30 2.48
C VAL A 73 -0.45 9.94 1.80
N LEU A 74 -1.47 9.59 2.57
CA LEU A 74 -2.83 9.37 2.08
C LEU A 74 -3.62 10.66 2.18
N ILE A 75 -4.33 10.99 1.12
CA ILE A 75 -5.29 12.10 1.10
C ILE A 75 -6.66 11.50 0.88
N LYS A 76 -7.59 11.79 1.79
CA LYS A 76 -8.94 11.24 1.83
C LYS A 76 -9.96 12.36 1.77
N ALA A 77 -10.97 12.23 0.93
CA ALA A 77 -12.09 13.16 0.86
C ALA A 77 -13.33 12.52 1.47
N PHE A 78 -14.03 13.25 2.33
CA PHE A 78 -15.23 12.79 3.03
C PHE A 78 -16.42 13.69 2.73
N GLN A 79 -17.58 13.09 2.50
CA GLN A 79 -18.86 13.77 2.57
C GLN A 79 -19.29 13.85 4.02
N ILE A 80 -19.70 15.04 4.46
CA ILE A 80 -20.29 15.28 5.76
C ILE A 80 -21.81 15.14 5.61
N ILE A 81 -22.39 14.14 6.27
CA ILE A 81 -23.83 13.94 6.30
C ILE A 81 -24.34 14.55 7.60
N GLU A 82 -24.96 15.72 7.49
CA GLU A 82 -25.72 16.32 8.57
C GLU A 82 -27.01 15.49 8.74
N ASN A 83 -27.17 14.87 9.90
CA ASN A 83 -28.43 14.22 10.24
C ASN A 83 -29.45 15.32 10.57
N GLU A 84 -30.22 15.73 9.57
CA GLU A 84 -31.45 16.49 9.80
C GLU A 84 -32.43 15.59 10.57
N GLN A 85 -32.48 15.75 11.88
CA GLN A 85 -33.69 15.50 12.65
C GLN A 85 -34.23 16.83 13.13
N GLU A 86 -34.80 17.61 12.20
CA GLU A 86 -35.72 18.69 12.56
C GLU A 86 -37.17 18.24 12.37
N GLY A 87 -37.91 18.31 13.47
CA GLY A 87 -39.25 18.90 13.47
C GLY A 87 -40.36 18.18 12.70
N GLN A 88 -40.84 17.05 13.20
CA GLN A 88 -42.26 16.73 13.05
C GLN A 88 -43.05 17.27 14.24
N THR A 89 -43.86 18.29 13.92
CA THR A 89 -44.89 18.92 14.73
C THR A 89 -45.80 17.93 15.44
N LEU A 90 -45.91 18.11 16.77
CA LEU A 90 -47.09 17.99 17.63
C LEU A 90 -48.30 17.18 17.10
N SER A 91 -48.54 16.03 17.72
CA SER A 91 -49.88 15.74 18.23
C SER A 91 -49.77 15.34 19.70
N ASP A 92 -50.45 16.09 20.56
CA ASP A 92 -50.58 15.84 21.98
C ASP A 92 -51.07 14.42 22.27
N GLU A 93 -50.36 13.67 23.11
CA GLU A 93 -50.91 13.11 24.37
C GLU A 93 -49.87 12.32 25.20
N ALA A 94 -49.95 12.55 26.52
CA ALA A 94 -49.54 11.65 27.62
C ALA A 94 -48.05 11.46 27.98
N LYS A 95 -47.56 12.45 28.76
CA LYS A 95 -46.69 12.34 29.96
C LYS A 95 -46.24 10.93 30.41
N LYS A 96 -44.92 10.69 30.44
CA LYS A 96 -44.20 10.06 31.59
C LYS A 96 -42.67 10.25 31.52
N LYS A 97 -42.18 11.14 32.40
CA LYS A 97 -40.87 11.21 33.09
C LYS A 97 -39.64 10.51 32.45
N SER A 98 -38.66 11.31 32.04
CA SER A 98 -37.23 11.08 32.32
C SER A 98 -36.47 12.42 32.23
N ILE A 99 -35.83 12.85 33.33
CA ILE A 99 -35.13 14.16 33.48
C ILE A 99 -33.62 14.04 33.24
N PHE A 100 -33.13 12.93 32.69
CA PHE A 100 -31.73 12.80 32.27
C PHE A 100 -31.64 12.35 30.82
N SER A 101 -31.86 13.28 29.90
CA SER A 101 -31.39 13.16 28.52
C SER A 101 -30.25 14.16 28.35
N THR A 102 -29.03 13.69 28.56
CA THR A 102 -27.86 14.34 27.97
C THR A 102 -28.09 14.39 26.47
N LYS A 103 -28.15 15.60 25.91
CA LYS A 103 -28.05 15.85 24.46
C LYS A 103 -26.76 15.18 23.99
N SER A 104 -26.85 13.93 23.55
CA SER A 104 -25.79 13.32 22.76
C SER A 104 -25.81 14.08 21.46
N ALA A 105 -24.88 15.00 21.27
CA ALA A 105 -24.61 15.57 19.97
C ALA A 105 -24.43 14.38 19.02
N VAL A 106 -25.37 14.22 18.09
CA VAL A 106 -25.24 13.23 17.02
C VAL A 106 -24.07 13.74 16.19
N LEU A 107 -22.91 13.10 16.35
CA LEU A 107 -21.74 13.39 15.53
C LEU A 107 -22.15 13.22 14.05
N PRO A 108 -21.78 14.16 13.16
CA PRO A 108 -22.02 14.00 11.74
C PRO A 108 -21.45 12.66 11.29
N THR A 109 -22.27 11.86 10.62
CA THR A 109 -21.79 10.67 9.94
C THR A 109 -21.03 11.11 8.69
N SER A 110 -19.80 10.65 8.49
CA SER A 110 -19.04 10.94 7.29
C SER A 110 -18.99 9.72 6.36
N LYS A 111 -19.06 9.97 5.05
CA LYS A 111 -18.90 8.95 4.00
C LYS A 111 -17.61 9.24 3.23
N LEU A 112 -16.72 8.25 3.12
CA LEU A 112 -15.52 8.38 2.28
C LEU A 112 -15.94 8.49 0.81
N LEU A 113 -15.56 9.59 0.16
CA LEU A 113 -15.83 9.86 -1.26
C LEU A 113 -14.68 9.38 -2.14
N GLY A 114 -13.44 9.56 -1.68
CA GLY A 114 -12.29 9.08 -2.43
C GLY A 114 -10.98 9.17 -1.67
N ILE A 115 -9.96 8.56 -2.25
CA ILE A 115 -8.64 8.40 -1.66
C ILE A 115 -7.55 8.43 -2.73
N CYS A 116 -6.42 9.08 -2.42
CA CYS A 116 -5.21 9.01 -3.25
C CYS A 116 -3.97 8.97 -2.37
N ASN A 117 -2.81 8.66 -2.96
CA ASN A 117 -1.53 8.62 -2.26
C ASN A 117 -0.52 9.58 -2.91
N LEU A 118 0.32 10.17 -2.07
CA LEU A 118 1.37 11.13 -2.43
C LEU A 118 2.72 10.59 -1.96
N ASP A 119 3.65 10.42 -2.90
CA ASP A 119 5.00 9.96 -2.61
C ASP A 119 5.93 11.16 -2.35
N LEU A 120 6.56 11.18 -1.17
CA LEU A 120 7.44 12.27 -0.73
C LEU A 120 8.89 12.12 -1.19
N ILE A 121 9.23 11.08 -1.97
CA ILE A 121 10.61 10.88 -2.44
C ILE A 121 11.27 12.09 -3.11
N PRO A 122 10.60 12.88 -3.96
CA PRO A 122 11.22 14.05 -4.58
C PRO A 122 11.85 14.99 -3.53
N VAL A 123 11.12 15.28 -2.46
CA VAL A 123 11.60 16.11 -1.33
C VAL A 123 12.71 15.42 -0.56
N ILE A 124 12.53 14.12 -0.25
CA ILE A 124 13.55 13.32 0.42
C ILE A 124 14.88 13.31 -0.35
N LEU A 125 14.84 13.36 -1.68
CA LEU A 125 16.03 13.40 -2.54
C LEU A 125 16.60 14.81 -2.76
N GLY A 126 16.01 15.84 -2.15
CA GLY A 126 16.56 17.19 -2.10
C GLY A 126 15.79 18.25 -2.89
N GLU A 127 14.62 17.93 -3.47
CA GLU A 127 13.75 18.96 -4.02
C GLU A 127 13.13 19.79 -2.89
N SER A 128 13.33 21.11 -2.88
CA SER A 128 12.74 21.98 -1.86
C SER A 128 11.23 22.13 -2.02
N THR A 129 10.71 21.93 -3.24
CA THR A 129 9.29 22.04 -3.55
C THR A 129 8.97 21.22 -4.80
N PHE A 130 7.84 20.51 -4.78
CA PHE A 130 7.27 19.91 -5.99
C PHE A 130 5.74 19.99 -5.96
N THR A 131 5.15 19.97 -7.15
CA THR A 131 3.70 19.96 -7.34
C THR A 131 3.29 18.75 -8.15
N GLU A 132 2.21 18.10 -7.74
CA GLU A 132 1.69 16.89 -8.37
C GLU A 132 0.17 16.95 -8.52
N LYS A 133 -0.33 16.47 -9.67
CA LYS A 133 -1.76 16.25 -9.89
C LYS A 133 -2.10 14.79 -9.58
N LEU A 134 -2.91 14.57 -8.54
CA LEU A 134 -3.39 13.27 -8.09
C LEU A 134 -4.83 13.06 -8.53
N ILE A 135 -5.18 11.82 -8.88
CA ILE A 135 -6.57 11.43 -9.13
C ILE A 135 -7.16 10.92 -7.82
N LEU A 136 -8.32 11.44 -7.44
CA LEU A 136 -9.05 11.01 -6.26
C LEU A 136 -9.86 9.76 -6.61
N GLU A 137 -9.31 8.59 -6.28
CA GLU A 137 -9.91 7.30 -6.62
C GLU A 137 -11.09 6.99 -5.70
N THR A 138 -12.11 6.29 -6.22
CA THR A 138 -13.21 5.81 -5.38
C THR A 138 -12.67 4.82 -4.34
N PRO A 139 -13.26 4.74 -3.13
CA PRO A 139 -12.73 3.91 -2.05
C PRO A 139 -13.11 2.43 -2.17
N ILE A 140 -14.16 2.10 -2.92
CA ILE A 140 -14.61 0.73 -3.19
C ILE A 140 -14.73 0.55 -4.71
N PHE A 141 -14.14 -0.52 -5.22
CA PHE A 141 -14.28 -0.89 -6.63
C PHE A 141 -15.50 -1.79 -6.80
N SER A 142 -16.51 -1.30 -7.50
CA SER A 142 -17.71 -2.07 -7.86
C SER A 142 -17.74 -2.31 -9.38
N PHE A 143 -18.15 -3.51 -9.80
CA PHE A 143 -18.39 -3.85 -11.21
C PHE A 143 -19.84 -3.56 -11.65
N ASP A 144 -20.54 -2.67 -10.95
CA ASP A 144 -21.92 -2.29 -11.23
C ASP A 144 -21.99 -1.02 -12.09
N GLY A 145 -23.22 -0.58 -12.39
CA GLY A 145 -23.47 0.64 -13.15
C GLY A 145 -23.05 1.93 -12.43
N GLU A 146 -22.50 1.85 -11.21
CA GLU A 146 -21.97 3.01 -10.47
C GLU A 146 -20.49 3.27 -10.77
N LEU A 147 -19.87 2.49 -11.66
CA LEU A 147 -18.47 2.67 -12.03
C LEU A 147 -18.25 3.99 -12.79
N ILE A 148 -17.45 4.88 -12.19
CA ILE A 148 -17.07 6.16 -12.78
C ILE A 148 -15.80 5.96 -13.63
N PRO A 149 -15.79 6.35 -14.91
CA PRO A 149 -14.58 6.35 -15.73
C PRO A 149 -13.49 7.21 -15.10
N TRP A 150 -12.23 6.74 -15.15
CA TRP A 150 -11.08 7.43 -14.54
C TRP A 150 -10.88 8.89 -15.01
N GLN A 151 -11.33 9.20 -16.23
CA GLN A 151 -11.25 10.53 -16.82
C GLN A 151 -12.15 11.54 -16.11
N ASN A 152 -13.22 11.05 -15.46
CA ASN A 152 -14.23 11.84 -14.80
C ASN A 152 -14.03 11.86 -13.27
N LEU A 153 -12.95 11.25 -12.77
CA LEU A 153 -12.61 11.31 -11.36
C LEU A 153 -12.03 12.68 -11.01
N PRO A 154 -12.36 13.24 -9.83
CA PRO A 154 -11.80 14.49 -9.36
C PRO A 154 -10.27 14.45 -9.28
N ARG A 155 -9.62 15.60 -9.49
CA ARG A 155 -8.17 15.71 -9.35
C ARG A 155 -7.78 16.67 -8.22
N LEU A 156 -6.68 16.38 -7.56
CA LEU A 156 -6.08 17.24 -6.55
C LEU A 156 -4.73 17.70 -7.06
N THR A 157 -4.49 19.01 -7.07
CA THR A 157 -3.16 19.58 -7.24
C THR A 157 -2.51 19.76 -5.88
N VAL A 158 -1.56 18.89 -5.53
CA VAL A 158 -0.85 18.94 -4.26
C VAL A 158 0.52 19.55 -4.46
N THR A 159 0.86 20.55 -3.66
CA THR A 159 2.19 21.15 -3.58
C THR A 159 2.82 20.77 -2.25
N VAL A 160 3.99 20.15 -2.30
CA VAL A 160 4.79 19.84 -1.12
C VAL A 160 5.97 20.79 -1.08
N MET A 161 6.23 21.35 0.09
CA MET A 161 7.39 22.19 0.35
C MET A 161 8.17 21.66 1.55
N GLN A 162 9.47 21.82 1.50
CA GLN A 162 10.35 21.52 2.61
C GLN A 162 11.19 22.76 2.92
N ASP A 163 11.33 23.05 4.22
CA ASP A 163 12.27 24.06 4.68
C ASP A 163 13.71 23.72 4.27
N GLN A 164 14.54 24.74 4.10
CA GLN A 164 15.82 24.73 3.37
C GLN A 164 16.92 23.80 3.92
N THR A 165 16.68 23.05 5.00
CA THR A 165 17.66 22.10 5.53
C THR A 165 17.63 20.81 4.72
N SER A 166 18.76 20.40 4.12
CA SER A 166 18.82 19.07 3.50
C SER A 166 18.58 17.98 4.54
N ILE A 167 17.68 17.04 4.23
CA ILE A 167 17.30 15.93 5.13
C ILE A 167 18.52 15.05 5.44
N PHE A 168 19.37 14.82 4.45
CA PHE A 168 20.57 14.02 4.58
C PHE A 168 21.80 14.88 4.47
N GLN A 169 22.80 14.57 5.30
CA GLN A 169 24.07 15.29 5.23
C GLN A 169 24.91 14.78 4.03
N PRO A 170 25.72 15.63 3.37
CA PRO A 170 26.51 15.21 2.21
C PRO A 170 27.46 14.01 2.46
N ASN A 171 27.86 13.80 3.71
CA ASN A 171 28.77 12.73 4.13
C ASN A 171 28.04 11.49 4.66
N GLU A 172 26.71 11.51 4.69
CA GLU A 172 25.92 10.41 5.23
C GLU A 172 25.81 9.29 4.18
N ILE A 173 26.28 8.09 4.54
CA ILE A 173 26.24 6.92 3.66
C ILE A 173 24.91 6.20 3.89
N MET A 174 24.01 6.33 2.90
CA MET A 174 22.74 5.64 2.87
C MET A 174 22.34 5.27 1.45
N ASN A 175 21.39 4.36 1.31
CA ASN A 175 20.79 3.99 0.02
C ASN A 175 19.30 3.71 0.21
N PHE A 176 18.55 3.72 -0.90
CA PHE A 176 17.16 3.30 -0.94
C PHE A 176 17.07 1.88 -1.47
N LEU A 177 16.58 0.96 -0.63
CA LEU A 177 16.33 -0.42 -1.01
C LEU A 177 14.87 -0.56 -1.43
N HIS A 178 14.67 -1.13 -2.62
CA HIS A 178 13.36 -1.52 -3.12
C HIS A 178 13.31 -3.03 -3.26
N ILE A 179 12.36 -3.67 -2.58
CA ILE A 179 12.05 -5.08 -2.76
C ILE A 179 10.64 -5.19 -3.33
N THR A 180 10.50 -5.88 -4.44
CA THR A 180 9.20 -6.16 -5.07
C THR A 180 9.02 -7.66 -5.20
N ILE A 181 7.88 -8.17 -4.72
CA ILE A 181 7.44 -9.53 -5.02
C ILE A 181 6.36 -9.42 -6.10
N GLU A 182 6.65 -9.98 -7.27
CA GLU A 182 5.76 -9.94 -8.43
C GLU A 182 4.72 -11.05 -8.31
N SER A 183 5.13 -12.29 -8.58
CA SER A 183 4.19 -13.41 -8.68
C SER A 183 4.83 -14.77 -8.42
N ILE A 184 3.99 -15.75 -8.10
CA ILE A 184 4.32 -17.17 -8.19
C ILE A 184 3.60 -17.76 -9.41
N TYR A 185 4.38 -18.29 -10.34
CA TYR A 185 3.88 -19.00 -11.51
C TYR A 185 3.87 -20.52 -11.27
N ASN A 186 3.13 -21.24 -12.12
CA ASN A 186 3.05 -22.70 -12.09
C ASN A 186 2.63 -23.23 -10.69
N ILE A 187 1.61 -22.60 -10.12
CA ILE A 187 1.12 -22.91 -8.78
C ILE A 187 0.52 -24.33 -8.74
N PRO A 188 0.66 -25.06 -7.62
CA PRO A 188 0.01 -26.36 -7.44
C PRO A 188 -1.52 -26.26 -7.54
N GLU A 189 -2.19 -27.31 -8.03
CA GLU A 189 -3.66 -27.35 -8.15
C GLU A 189 -4.39 -27.18 -6.81
N ILE A 190 -3.72 -27.49 -5.70
CA ILE A 190 -4.26 -27.30 -4.35
C ILE A 190 -4.35 -25.82 -3.94
N PHE A 191 -3.70 -24.89 -4.67
CA PHE A 191 -3.80 -23.46 -4.40
C PHE A 191 -5.08 -22.91 -5.01
N ALA A 192 -5.91 -22.31 -4.18
CA ALA A 192 -7.23 -21.82 -4.57
C ALA A 192 -7.39 -20.32 -4.32
N GLU A 193 -8.38 -19.71 -4.98
CA GLU A 193 -8.68 -18.28 -4.86
C GLU A 193 -9.03 -17.85 -3.44
N ASN A 194 -9.68 -18.73 -2.68
CA ASN A 194 -10.08 -18.47 -1.31
C ASN A 194 -8.96 -18.69 -0.29
N PHE A 195 -7.71 -18.92 -0.71
CA PHE A 195 -6.60 -19.07 0.23
C PHE A 195 -5.95 -17.73 0.53
N TYR A 196 -5.26 -17.65 1.65
CA TYR A 196 -4.50 -16.49 2.03
C TYR A 196 -3.02 -16.73 1.76
N TYR A 197 -2.42 -15.79 1.00
CA TYR A 197 -1.06 -15.89 0.52
C TYR A 197 -0.20 -14.77 1.12
N LYS A 198 0.86 -15.17 1.81
CA LYS A 198 1.89 -14.29 2.35
C LYS A 198 3.24 -14.62 1.75
N ALA A 199 4.05 -13.60 1.57
CA ALA A 199 5.44 -13.71 1.23
C ALA A 199 6.26 -12.88 2.21
N GLY A 200 7.52 -13.24 2.41
CA GLY A 200 8.38 -12.59 3.38
C GLY A 200 9.84 -12.74 3.01
N THR A 201 10.63 -11.74 3.38
CA THR A 201 12.08 -11.75 3.26
C THR A 201 12.69 -10.98 4.42
N ILE A 202 14.00 -10.82 4.39
CA ILE A 202 14.76 -10.02 5.34
C ILE A 202 15.41 -8.82 4.66
N ALA A 203 15.80 -7.82 5.45
CA ALA A 203 16.68 -6.72 5.06
C ALA A 203 17.52 -6.25 6.25
N TYR A 204 18.76 -5.81 5.99
CA TYR A 204 19.61 -5.19 7.00
C TYR A 204 19.48 -3.66 6.86
N ILE A 205 18.84 -3.02 7.83
CA ILE A 205 18.49 -1.60 7.75
C ILE A 205 19.60 -0.72 8.34
N ASP A 206 19.90 -0.85 9.65
CA ASP A 206 20.91 -0.04 10.35
C ASP A 206 21.86 -0.86 11.24
N ASN A 207 21.76 -2.19 11.20
CA ASN A 207 22.54 -3.07 12.04
C ASN A 207 22.74 -4.44 11.36
N GLU A 208 23.46 -5.34 12.03
CA GLU A 208 23.76 -6.69 11.55
C GLU A 208 22.62 -7.69 11.81
N GLU A 209 21.55 -7.28 12.51
CA GLU A 209 20.36 -8.10 12.71
C GLU A 209 19.34 -7.81 11.60
N PRO A 210 18.89 -8.84 10.87
CA PRO A 210 17.94 -8.63 9.78
C PRO A 210 16.55 -8.27 10.32
N GLU A 211 15.96 -7.23 9.75
CA GLU A 211 14.53 -6.93 9.89
C GLU A 211 13.71 -7.77 8.92
N LYS A 212 12.49 -8.11 9.32
CA LYS A 212 11.56 -8.92 8.53
C LYS A 212 10.67 -8.01 7.68
N ILE A 213 10.60 -8.28 6.38
CA ILE A 213 9.70 -7.60 5.46
C ILE A 213 8.62 -8.60 5.06
N ILE A 214 7.36 -8.26 5.34
CA ILE A 214 6.20 -9.10 5.03
C ILE A 214 5.39 -8.46 3.91
N PHE A 215 5.15 -9.24 2.86
CA PHE A 215 4.25 -8.93 1.76
C PHE A 215 3.00 -9.78 1.94
N ASP A 216 1.93 -9.12 2.33
CA ASP A 216 0.68 -9.78 2.65
C ASP A 216 -0.36 -9.56 1.55
N ARG A 217 -1.44 -10.35 1.56
CA ARG A 217 -2.54 -10.29 0.60
C ARG A 217 -2.11 -10.57 -0.85
N GLY A 218 -1.34 -11.63 -1.05
CA GLY A 218 -1.18 -12.20 -2.40
C GLY A 218 -2.53 -12.63 -2.94
N ILE A 219 -2.82 -12.28 -4.19
CA ILE A 219 -4.11 -12.52 -4.83
C ILE A 219 -3.93 -13.61 -5.87
N TRP A 220 -4.78 -14.64 -5.82
CA TRP A 220 -4.88 -15.60 -6.90
C TRP A 220 -5.56 -14.93 -8.09
N VAL A 221 -4.92 -14.93 -9.25
CA VAL A 221 -5.45 -14.33 -10.45
C VAL A 221 -5.28 -15.27 -11.63
N LYS A 222 -6.25 -15.23 -12.54
CA LYS A 222 -6.16 -15.90 -13.84
C LYS A 222 -5.72 -14.92 -14.93
N TYR A 223 -6.29 -13.73 -14.93
CA TYR A 223 -6.07 -12.72 -15.96
C TYR A 223 -4.81 -11.90 -15.69
N ARG A 224 -4.17 -11.42 -16.74
CA ARG A 224 -2.98 -10.58 -16.65
C ARG A 224 -3.30 -9.18 -16.13
N ASP A 225 -2.46 -8.69 -15.22
CA ASP A 225 -2.41 -7.28 -14.88
C ASP A 225 -1.80 -6.52 -16.08
N VAL A 226 -2.65 -5.79 -16.80
CA VAL A 226 -2.24 -5.01 -17.98
C VAL A 226 -1.50 -3.74 -17.55
N GLU A 227 -1.86 -3.17 -16.41
CA GLU A 227 -1.30 -1.90 -15.94
C GLU A 227 0.09 -2.08 -15.34
N ARG A 228 0.32 -3.25 -14.71
CA ARG A 228 1.60 -3.67 -14.15
C ARG A 228 2.19 -2.66 -13.17
N THR A 229 1.33 -1.92 -12.50
CA THR A 229 1.71 -0.88 -11.55
C THR A 229 1.94 -1.53 -10.19
N LYS A 230 3.08 -1.23 -9.57
CA LYS A 230 3.41 -1.77 -8.26
C LYS A 230 2.50 -1.15 -7.20
N ARG A 231 2.05 -1.95 -6.25
CA ARG A 231 1.26 -1.53 -5.08
C ARG A 231 2.17 -1.20 -3.91
N TRP A 232 1.84 -0.18 -3.15
CA TRP A 232 2.50 0.09 -1.88
C TRP A 232 2.20 -1.02 -0.88
N ASN A 233 3.24 -1.70 -0.37
CA ASN A 233 3.05 -2.75 0.63
C ASN A 233 2.41 -2.24 1.94
N SER A 234 2.65 -0.98 2.28
CA SER A 234 2.02 -0.27 3.41
C SER A 234 0.53 -0.02 3.20
N LEU A 235 0.08 0.10 1.95
CA LEU A 235 -1.31 0.40 1.58
C LEU A 235 -2.11 -0.84 1.18
N ARG A 236 -1.60 -2.05 1.41
CA ARG A 236 -2.26 -3.34 1.04
C ARG A 236 -3.69 -3.53 1.59
N HIS A 237 -4.10 -2.74 2.58
CA HIS A 237 -5.43 -2.77 3.17
C HIS A 237 -6.44 -1.91 2.42
N ILE A 238 -5.97 -1.00 1.56
CA ILE A 238 -6.78 -0.15 0.69
C ILE A 238 -7.10 -0.93 -0.57
N GLU A 239 -8.36 -0.88 -0.97
CA GLU A 239 -8.82 -1.47 -2.21
C GLU A 239 -8.58 -0.47 -3.36
N ASN A 240 -8.52 -0.95 -4.61
CA ASN A 240 -8.54 -0.13 -5.84
C ASN A 240 -7.19 0.48 -6.23
N ARG A 241 -7.20 1.56 -7.04
CA ARG A 241 -6.01 2.20 -7.61
C ARG A 241 -5.26 3.09 -6.62
N ALA A 242 -5.88 3.48 -5.51
CA ALA A 242 -5.25 4.34 -4.51
C ALA A 242 -4.08 3.69 -3.76
N GLN A 243 -3.95 2.35 -3.79
CA GLN A 243 -2.77 1.64 -3.30
C GLN A 243 -1.62 1.58 -4.34
N LEU A 244 -1.85 1.97 -5.59
CA LEU A 244 -0.84 1.92 -6.64
C LEU A 244 0.22 3.00 -6.43
N SER A 245 1.46 2.64 -6.68
CA SER A 245 2.60 3.55 -6.69
C SER A 245 2.83 4.10 -8.11
N LYS A 246 3.82 4.99 -8.25
CA LYS A 246 4.28 5.47 -9.57
C LYS A 246 5.19 4.47 -10.28
N TYR A 247 5.63 3.43 -9.58
CA TYR A 247 6.57 2.46 -10.12
C TYR A 247 5.82 1.38 -10.90
N LYS A 248 6.34 1.05 -12.09
CA LYS A 248 5.82 -0.04 -12.92
C LYS A 248 6.77 -1.23 -12.94
N LEU A 249 6.22 -2.39 -13.26
CA LEU A 249 7.00 -3.58 -13.58
C LEU A 249 7.41 -3.52 -15.05
N ASP A 250 8.69 -3.76 -15.32
CA ASP A 250 9.23 -3.70 -16.68
C ASP A 250 8.51 -4.68 -17.61
N CYS A 251 8.06 -4.16 -18.75
CA CYS A 251 7.18 -4.89 -19.65
C CYS A 251 7.89 -6.08 -20.30
N ASP A 252 9.16 -5.91 -20.62
CA ASP A 252 10.03 -6.96 -21.12
C ASP A 252 10.61 -7.79 -19.96
N PHE A 253 10.87 -9.07 -20.23
CA PHE A 253 11.62 -9.94 -19.32
C PHE A 253 13.12 -9.88 -19.62
N MET A 254 13.56 -8.80 -20.27
CA MET A 254 14.96 -8.59 -20.61
C MET A 254 15.74 -8.30 -19.33
N GLY A 255 16.87 -8.99 -19.16
CA GLY A 255 17.67 -8.88 -17.94
C GLY A 255 17.07 -9.60 -16.72
N VAL A 256 15.96 -10.34 -16.87
CA VAL A 256 15.50 -11.25 -15.81
C VAL A 256 16.41 -12.45 -15.75
N ARG A 257 17.07 -12.64 -14.61
CA ARG A 257 17.89 -13.81 -14.38
C ARG A 257 17.02 -15.02 -14.08
N ASN A 258 17.04 -15.99 -14.99
CA ASN A 258 16.26 -17.20 -14.89
C ASN A 258 17.11 -18.44 -15.16
N GLU A 259 17.60 -19.06 -14.08
CA GLU A 259 18.37 -20.31 -14.14
C GLU A 259 17.52 -21.52 -14.55
N PHE A 260 16.19 -21.36 -14.53
CA PHE A 260 15.21 -22.39 -14.86
C PHE A 260 14.64 -22.23 -16.27
N SER A 261 15.27 -21.44 -17.14
CA SER A 261 14.80 -21.12 -18.50
C SER A 261 14.45 -22.35 -19.36
N LYS A 262 15.09 -23.50 -19.11
CA LYS A 262 14.77 -24.77 -19.78
C LYS A 262 13.42 -25.37 -19.38
N GLN A 263 12.96 -25.09 -18.16
CA GLN A 263 11.74 -25.64 -17.54
C GLN A 263 10.62 -24.60 -17.50
N PHE A 264 10.98 -23.33 -17.42
CA PHE A 264 10.08 -22.20 -17.32
C PHE A 264 10.70 -21.03 -18.07
N ASP A 265 10.24 -20.79 -19.30
CA ASP A 265 10.70 -19.64 -20.08
C ASP A 265 9.79 -18.44 -19.84
N LEU A 266 10.35 -17.40 -19.22
CA LEU A 266 9.69 -16.10 -19.06
C LEU A 266 9.70 -15.30 -20.37
N ALA A 267 10.74 -15.50 -21.18
CA ALA A 267 10.91 -14.78 -22.42
C ALA A 267 9.98 -15.40 -23.44
N ASN A 268 8.85 -14.74 -23.65
CA ASN A 268 8.08 -14.91 -24.87
C ASN A 268 8.96 -14.39 -26.02
N ARG A 269 9.92 -15.19 -26.53
CA ARG A 269 10.44 -14.98 -27.88
C ARG A 269 9.26 -15.24 -28.81
N CYS A 270 8.47 -14.19 -29.05
CA CYS A 270 7.55 -14.12 -30.16
C CYS A 270 8.38 -13.99 -31.45
N THR A 271 9.21 -15.00 -31.73
CA THR A 271 9.61 -15.31 -33.10
C THR A 271 8.51 -16.19 -33.64
N CYS A 272 7.55 -15.54 -34.30
CA CYS A 272 6.87 -16.19 -35.41
C CYS A 272 7.93 -16.88 -36.29
N ALA A 273 7.66 -18.15 -36.57
CA ALA A 273 8.43 -19.08 -37.39
C ALA A 273 9.38 -20.06 -36.64
N THR A 274 8.92 -21.32 -36.64
CA THR A 274 9.72 -22.55 -36.80
C THR A 274 10.18 -23.27 -35.52
N TYR A 275 9.29 -24.07 -34.91
CA TYR A 275 9.42 -25.54 -34.76
C TYR A 275 8.32 -26.08 -33.81
N ILE A 276 7.53 -27.03 -34.32
CA ILE A 276 6.24 -27.50 -33.78
C ILE A 276 6.38 -28.49 -32.59
N LEU A 277 7.57 -28.76 -32.03
CA LEU A 277 7.74 -29.84 -31.03
C LEU A 277 8.15 -29.43 -29.61
N TYR A 278 8.26 -28.14 -29.30
CA TYR A 278 8.54 -27.62 -27.93
C TYR A 278 7.40 -26.73 -27.37
N ALA A 279 6.20 -26.87 -27.91
CA ALA A 279 5.06 -25.97 -27.69
C ALA A 279 4.42 -26.03 -26.28
N TYR A 280 4.91 -26.86 -25.35
CA TYR A 280 4.27 -27.05 -24.03
C TYR A 280 4.85 -26.17 -22.90
N VAL A 281 5.98 -25.48 -23.13
CA VAL A 281 6.70 -24.75 -22.06
C VAL A 281 6.68 -23.22 -22.27
N THR A 282 6.24 -22.71 -23.43
CA THR A 282 6.68 -21.39 -23.90
C THR A 282 5.54 -20.40 -24.20
N LYS A 283 4.58 -20.23 -23.28
CA LYS A 283 3.56 -19.15 -23.36
C LYS A 283 3.04 -18.59 -22.02
N LYS A 284 3.53 -19.08 -20.87
CA LYS A 284 2.84 -18.91 -19.58
C LYS A 284 2.74 -17.50 -19.01
N VAL A 285 3.58 -16.56 -19.46
CA VAL A 285 3.55 -15.17 -18.94
C VAL A 285 2.68 -14.24 -19.79
N CYS A 286 2.38 -14.65 -21.03
CA CYS A 286 1.51 -13.89 -21.94
C CYS A 286 0.15 -14.54 -22.17
N GLU A 287 -0.15 -15.63 -21.47
CA GLU A 287 -1.45 -16.27 -21.43
C GLU A 287 -2.11 -16.03 -20.06
N ASP A 288 -3.44 -16.03 -20.03
CA ASP A 288 -4.22 -15.91 -18.79
C ASP A 288 -4.17 -17.23 -18.00
N VAL A 289 -3.02 -17.46 -17.38
CA VAL A 289 -2.72 -18.64 -16.55
C VAL A 289 -2.83 -18.28 -15.07
N PRO A 290 -3.44 -19.16 -14.25
CA PRO A 290 -3.46 -19.05 -12.80
C PRO A 290 -2.07 -18.80 -12.18
N ARG A 291 -2.00 -17.81 -11.30
CA ARG A 291 -0.82 -17.42 -10.54
C ARG A 291 -1.22 -16.68 -9.28
N ILE A 292 -0.31 -16.58 -8.32
CA ILE A 292 -0.48 -15.67 -7.18
C ILE A 292 0.30 -14.39 -7.46
N GLU A 293 -0.34 -13.24 -7.37
CA GLU A 293 0.30 -11.93 -7.55
C GLU A 293 0.29 -11.15 -6.25
N TRP A 294 1.44 -10.55 -5.94
CA TRP A 294 1.51 -9.47 -4.95
C TRP A 294 1.64 -8.13 -5.66
N ASN A 295 2.50 -8.06 -6.68
CA ASN A 295 2.95 -6.82 -7.33
C ASN A 295 3.26 -5.72 -6.30
N SER A 296 3.76 -6.11 -5.13
CA SER A 296 3.83 -5.27 -3.95
C SER A 296 5.25 -4.80 -3.72
N LEU A 297 5.41 -3.49 -3.53
CA LEU A 297 6.66 -2.78 -3.33
C LEU A 297 6.85 -2.44 -1.85
N ASN A 298 7.98 -2.85 -1.30
CA ASN A 298 8.49 -2.31 -0.06
C ASN A 298 9.74 -1.46 -0.36
N ARG A 299 9.74 -0.23 0.15
CA ARG A 299 10.85 0.71 0.05
C ARG A 299 11.33 1.04 1.45
N CYS A 300 12.63 1.04 1.68
CA CYS A 300 13.23 1.47 2.94
C CYS A 300 14.57 2.16 2.70
N ILE A 301 15.01 2.92 3.70
CA ILE A 301 16.37 3.47 3.76
C ILE A 301 17.26 2.40 4.38
N ILE A 302 18.37 2.09 3.73
CA ILE A 302 19.45 1.29 4.32
C ILE A 302 20.63 2.22 4.64
N TRP A 303 21.13 2.12 5.85
CA TRP A 303 22.22 2.94 6.36
C TRP A 303 23.55 2.22 6.21
N GLU A 304 24.67 2.92 6.41
CA GLU A 304 26.02 2.40 6.26
C GLU A 304 26.22 0.98 6.84
N ARG A 305 25.78 0.77 8.09
CA ARG A 305 25.86 -0.55 8.75
C ARG A 305 25.02 -1.62 8.06
N GLY A 306 23.79 -1.28 7.66
CA GLY A 306 22.92 -2.18 6.92
C GLY A 306 23.45 -2.51 5.53
N ILE A 307 24.01 -1.51 4.83
CA ILE A 307 24.68 -1.68 3.53
C ILE A 307 25.82 -2.67 3.65
N GLU A 308 26.71 -2.51 4.63
CA GLU A 308 27.86 -3.40 4.81
C GLU A 308 27.42 -4.80 5.25
N ALA A 309 26.44 -4.93 6.16
CA ALA A 309 25.86 -6.20 6.56
C ALA A 309 25.23 -6.96 5.38
N MET A 310 24.43 -6.27 4.56
CA MET A 310 23.82 -6.84 3.35
C MET A 310 24.89 -7.28 2.34
N LYS A 311 25.89 -6.45 2.11
CA LYS A 311 27.02 -6.76 1.22
C LYS A 311 27.79 -8.00 1.68
N ASN A 312 28.06 -8.10 2.98
CA ASN A 312 28.77 -9.25 3.56
C ASN A 312 27.92 -10.52 3.53
N TYR A 313 26.62 -10.40 3.77
CA TYR A 313 25.69 -11.51 3.60
C TYR A 313 25.69 -12.03 2.16
N ILE A 314 25.54 -11.15 1.17
CA ILE A 314 25.52 -11.54 -0.25
C ILE A 314 26.88 -12.15 -0.67
N ARG A 315 28.01 -11.60 -0.21
CA ARG A 315 29.33 -12.19 -0.51
C ARG A 315 29.49 -13.60 0.06
N LYS A 316 29.01 -13.81 1.30
CA LYS A 316 29.15 -15.08 2.01
C LYS A 316 28.19 -16.14 1.50
N HIS A 317 26.94 -15.77 1.25
CA HIS A 317 25.86 -16.71 0.97
C HIS A 317 25.42 -16.73 -0.50
N LYS A 318 25.70 -15.67 -1.26
CA LYS A 318 25.30 -15.44 -2.67
C LYS A 318 23.79 -15.30 -2.90
N PHE A 319 23.00 -16.11 -2.21
CA PHE A 319 21.55 -16.17 -2.34
C PHE A 319 20.83 -15.44 -1.21
N TRP A 320 19.72 -14.80 -1.54
CA TRP A 320 18.82 -14.10 -0.63
C TRP A 320 17.57 -14.94 -0.32
N PRO A 321 17.16 -15.08 0.95
CA PRO A 321 16.05 -15.94 1.33
C PRO A 321 14.69 -15.24 1.15
N PHE A 322 13.72 -15.99 0.64
CA PHE A 322 12.30 -15.64 0.65
C PHE A 322 11.50 -16.81 1.21
N GLN A 323 10.48 -16.51 2.00
CA GLN A 323 9.53 -17.47 2.54
C GLN A 323 8.11 -17.12 2.14
N PHE A 324 7.28 -18.14 1.98
CA PHE A 324 5.90 -17.99 1.56
C PHE A 324 5.00 -18.84 2.46
N GLU A 325 3.89 -18.27 2.89
CA GLU A 325 2.88 -18.93 3.70
C GLU A 325 1.58 -18.99 2.92
N VAL A 326 1.00 -20.19 2.87
CA VAL A 326 -0.28 -20.47 2.23
C VAL A 326 -1.22 -21.04 3.28
N THR A 327 -2.29 -20.31 3.57
CA THR A 327 -3.22 -20.66 4.64
C THR A 327 -4.61 -20.89 4.05
N THR A 328 -5.16 -22.09 4.26
CA THR A 328 -6.53 -22.44 3.84
C THR A 328 -7.54 -21.70 4.72
N THR A 329 -8.49 -20.98 4.13
CA THR A 329 -9.61 -20.41 4.89
C THR A 329 -10.54 -21.53 5.38
N GLY A 330 -10.62 -21.74 6.69
CA GLY A 330 -11.68 -22.55 7.30
C GLY A 330 -12.99 -21.77 7.33
N SER A 331 -14.10 -22.47 7.09
CA SER A 331 -15.48 -22.02 7.27
C SER A 331 -15.72 -21.32 8.62
N PRO A 332 -16.73 -20.41 8.74
CA PRO A 332 -17.07 -19.81 10.03
C PRO A 332 -17.34 -20.89 11.09
N PRO A 333 -16.98 -20.66 12.36
CA PRO A 333 -17.08 -21.65 13.41
C PRO A 333 -18.56 -21.94 13.71
N THR A 334 -19.11 -22.97 13.08
CA THR A 334 -20.24 -23.69 13.67
C THR A 334 -19.78 -24.20 15.02
N LYS A 335 -20.51 -23.84 16.08
CA LYS A 335 -20.26 -24.13 17.49
C LYS A 335 -20.01 -25.62 17.73
N SER A 336 -18.80 -26.10 17.51
CA SER A 336 -18.30 -27.36 18.05
C SER A 336 -16.90 -27.09 18.59
N LYS A 337 -16.72 -27.47 19.86
CA LYS A 337 -15.43 -27.41 20.56
C LYS A 337 -14.49 -28.42 19.90
N ASN A 338 -13.80 -28.01 18.84
CA ASN A 338 -12.52 -28.56 18.41
C ASN A 338 -11.87 -27.53 17.48
N ILE A 339 -10.71 -27.03 17.89
CA ILE A 339 -9.92 -26.03 17.19
C ILE A 339 -9.46 -26.66 15.87
N SER A 340 -10.19 -26.46 14.78
CA SER A 340 -9.71 -26.81 13.44
C SER A 340 -8.70 -25.75 13.03
N SER A 341 -7.43 -25.98 13.37
CA SER A 341 -6.29 -25.19 12.89
C SER A 341 -6.34 -25.14 11.36
N SER A 342 -6.43 -23.94 10.78
CA SER A 342 -6.24 -23.74 9.34
C SER A 342 -4.93 -24.42 8.91
N ALA A 343 -5.01 -25.32 7.93
CA ALA A 343 -3.82 -25.98 7.39
C ALA A 343 -2.92 -24.89 6.78
N THR A 344 -1.76 -24.69 7.39
CA THR A 344 -0.77 -23.70 6.96
C THR A 344 0.38 -24.43 6.29
N GLN A 345 0.70 -24.07 5.06
CA GLN A 345 1.82 -24.61 4.31
C GLN A 345 2.88 -23.54 4.12
N LEU A 346 4.13 -23.89 4.41
CA LEU A 346 5.26 -22.99 4.26
C LEU A 346 6.12 -23.44 3.08
N TYR A 347 6.58 -22.47 2.30
CA TYR A 347 7.51 -22.63 1.20
C TYR A 347 8.68 -21.66 1.37
N GLN A 348 9.81 -21.96 0.75
CA GLN A 348 10.98 -21.09 0.73
C GLN A 348 11.65 -21.12 -0.65
N CYS A 349 12.32 -20.04 -1.01
CA CYS A 349 13.27 -20.02 -2.11
C CYS A 349 14.48 -19.15 -1.77
N TYR A 350 15.55 -19.37 -2.52
CA TYR A 350 16.80 -18.65 -2.41
C TYR A 350 17.13 -18.09 -3.80
N VAL A 351 17.23 -16.77 -3.90
CA VAL A 351 17.44 -16.09 -5.20
C VAL A 351 18.83 -15.47 -5.24
N ASP A 352 19.54 -15.64 -6.36
CA ASP A 352 20.89 -15.08 -6.50
C ASP A 352 20.82 -13.57 -6.76
N VAL A 353 21.24 -12.79 -5.76
CA VAL A 353 21.28 -11.31 -5.81
C VAL A 353 22.72 -10.78 -5.92
N SER A 354 23.70 -11.64 -6.22
CA SER A 354 25.11 -11.25 -6.32
C SER A 354 25.38 -10.16 -7.35
N GLU A 355 24.48 -9.95 -8.31
CA GLU A 355 24.60 -8.86 -9.27
C GLU A 355 24.63 -7.47 -8.61
N LEU A 356 24.00 -7.32 -7.45
CA LEU A 356 24.00 -6.08 -6.67
C LEU A 356 25.39 -5.73 -6.11
N LEU A 357 26.35 -6.67 -6.12
CA LEU A 357 27.72 -6.41 -5.70
C LEU A 357 28.59 -5.80 -6.81
N PHE A 358 28.14 -5.83 -8.07
CA PHE A 358 28.92 -5.30 -9.17
C PHE A 358 28.81 -3.78 -9.27
N PRO A 359 29.92 -3.06 -9.52
CA PRO A 359 29.89 -1.62 -9.73
C PRO A 359 28.90 -1.20 -10.82
N GLY A 360 28.10 -0.17 -10.55
CA GLY A 360 27.11 0.38 -11.49
C GLY A 360 25.78 -0.38 -11.56
N ARG A 361 25.68 -1.60 -10.99
CA ARG A 361 24.40 -2.30 -10.87
C ARG A 361 23.58 -1.69 -9.74
N ARG A 362 22.33 -1.31 -10.05
CA ARG A 362 21.39 -0.68 -9.10
C ARG A 362 20.16 -1.53 -8.81
N SER A 363 19.91 -2.55 -9.61
CA SER A 363 18.77 -3.45 -9.50
C SER A 363 19.10 -4.80 -10.11
N CYS A 364 18.36 -5.83 -9.68
CA CYS A 364 18.32 -7.15 -10.31
C CYS A 364 16.88 -7.67 -10.24
N ARG A 365 16.46 -8.44 -11.25
CA ARG A 365 15.16 -9.10 -11.32
C ARG A 365 15.39 -10.59 -11.56
N VAL A 366 14.90 -11.45 -10.69
CA VAL A 366 15.36 -12.85 -10.59
C VAL A 366 14.17 -13.80 -10.42
N VAL A 367 14.28 -14.99 -11.02
CA VAL A 367 13.36 -16.12 -10.80
C VAL A 367 13.98 -17.10 -9.81
N GLY A 368 13.21 -17.51 -8.80
CA GLY A 368 13.56 -18.58 -7.86
C GLY A 368 12.56 -19.73 -7.93
N GLN A 369 13.04 -20.95 -7.65
CA GLN A 369 12.18 -22.12 -7.46
C GLN A 369 11.73 -22.21 -6.00
N LEU A 370 10.44 -22.44 -5.78
CA LEU A 370 9.88 -22.69 -4.46
C LEU A 370 10.09 -24.14 -4.03
N TYR A 371 10.54 -24.31 -2.80
CA TYR A 371 10.65 -25.59 -2.12
C TYR A 371 9.74 -25.60 -0.90
N LYS A 372 9.16 -26.75 -0.57
CA LYS A 372 8.40 -26.89 0.68
C LYS A 372 9.34 -26.68 1.87
N PHE A 373 8.96 -25.81 2.80
CA PHE A 373 9.76 -25.54 3.99
C PHE A 373 9.61 -26.68 4.98
N ASN A 374 10.72 -27.33 5.33
CA ASN A 374 10.79 -28.30 6.41
C ASN A 374 11.56 -27.69 7.59
N SER A 375 10.86 -27.39 8.69
CA SER A 375 11.44 -26.75 9.88
C SER A 375 12.52 -27.59 10.56
N MET A 376 12.57 -28.91 10.30
CA MET A 376 13.54 -29.82 10.90
C MET A 376 14.90 -29.81 10.20
N GLU A 377 14.99 -29.26 8.98
CA GLU A 377 16.19 -29.37 8.13
C GLU A 377 16.97 -28.05 7.97
N ASN A 378 16.36 -26.89 8.24
CA ASN A 378 16.98 -25.58 8.02
C ASN A 378 17.22 -24.80 9.32
N ILE A 379 18.38 -25.02 9.92
CA ILE A 379 18.84 -24.32 11.14
C ILE A 379 19.17 -22.83 10.86
N GLN A 380 19.46 -22.46 9.61
CA GLN A 380 20.03 -21.14 9.26
C GLN A 380 19.00 -20.00 9.16
N THR A 381 17.72 -20.29 8.98
CA THR A 381 16.67 -19.26 8.87
C THR A 381 15.48 -19.64 9.71
N GLN A 382 15.30 -18.95 10.84
CA GLN A 382 14.05 -19.01 11.59
C GLN A 382 12.88 -18.63 10.68
N ASN A 383 11.72 -19.24 10.90
CA ASN A 383 10.51 -18.90 10.17
C ASN A 383 10.18 -17.40 10.38
N ILE A 384 10.16 -16.65 9.29
CA ILE A 384 9.92 -15.22 9.25
C ILE A 384 8.53 -14.92 9.86
N PHE A 385 7.54 -15.79 9.64
CA PHE A 385 6.17 -15.62 10.09
C PHE A 385 5.91 -16.01 11.56
N SER A 386 6.82 -16.73 12.23
CA SER A 386 6.61 -17.26 13.60
C SER A 386 6.36 -16.20 14.68
N SER A 387 6.79 -14.95 14.48
CA SER A 387 6.58 -13.87 15.45
C SER A 387 5.18 -13.22 15.37
N GLU A 388 4.44 -13.38 14.27
CA GLU A 388 3.09 -12.80 14.15
C GLU A 388 2.04 -13.61 14.92
N THR A 389 2.18 -14.93 14.99
CA THR A 389 1.26 -15.81 15.72
C THR A 389 1.25 -15.48 17.21
N GLN A 390 2.42 -15.18 17.79
CA GLN A 390 2.55 -14.78 19.20
C GLN A 390 1.99 -13.37 19.49
N ARG A 391 2.09 -12.42 18.54
CA ARG A 391 1.50 -11.07 18.70
C ARG A 391 -0.03 -11.10 18.68
N LYS A 392 -0.65 -11.94 17.84
CA LYS A 392 -2.12 -12.12 17.82
C LYS A 392 -2.64 -12.70 19.15
N GLU A 393 -1.90 -13.63 19.77
CA GLU A 393 -2.25 -14.18 21.09
C GLU A 393 -2.07 -13.17 22.24
N MET A 394 -1.07 -12.27 22.17
CA MET A 394 -0.91 -11.19 23.16
C MET A 394 -1.97 -10.09 23.01
N THR A 395 -2.34 -9.70 21.78
CA THR A 395 -3.38 -8.66 21.59
C THR A 395 -4.78 -9.09 22.06
N GLU A 396 -5.06 -10.39 22.11
CA GLU A 396 -6.30 -10.93 22.67
C GLU A 396 -6.31 -10.94 24.21
N LYS A 397 -5.13 -11.05 24.84
CA LYS A 397 -4.98 -11.00 26.31
C LYS A 397 -4.87 -9.58 26.88
N ASP A 398 -4.33 -8.63 26.11
CA ASP A 398 -4.08 -7.26 26.59
C ASP A 398 -5.29 -6.31 26.49
N LYS A 399 -6.38 -6.69 25.79
CA LYS A 399 -7.66 -5.94 25.82
C LYS A 399 -8.36 -5.95 27.18
N LYS A 400 -7.81 -6.62 28.20
CA LYS A 400 -8.40 -6.69 29.54
C LYS A 400 -7.72 -5.86 30.61
N ASN A 401 -6.61 -5.17 30.35
CA ASN A 401 -5.95 -4.41 31.41
C ASN A 401 -5.32 -3.09 30.94
N LYS A 402 -5.69 -2.05 31.70
CA LYS A 402 -5.04 -0.74 31.93
C LYS A 402 -5.46 0.47 31.09
N SER A 403 -6.26 1.27 31.78
CA SER A 403 -6.30 2.72 31.75
C SER A 403 -5.08 3.37 32.46
N SER A 404 -4.84 4.63 32.10
CA SER A 404 -4.27 5.77 32.85
C SER A 404 -3.01 6.43 32.27
N ASN A 405 -3.12 7.76 32.24
CA ASN A 405 -2.32 8.79 31.57
C ASN A 405 -0.94 9.03 32.21
N GLN A 406 0.00 9.59 31.42
CA GLN A 406 0.51 10.97 31.58
C GLN A 406 1.64 11.25 30.58
N SER A 407 1.50 12.33 29.81
CA SER A 407 2.51 12.89 28.92
C SER A 407 3.38 13.91 29.68
N LEU A 408 4.70 13.80 29.50
CA LEU A 408 5.68 14.82 29.89
C LEU A 408 6.18 15.54 28.62
N PRO A 409 6.50 16.85 28.70
CA PRO A 409 6.81 17.66 27.53
C PRO A 409 8.20 17.34 26.98
N CYS A 410 8.28 17.20 25.65
CA CYS A 410 9.52 17.01 24.91
C CYS A 410 10.26 18.37 24.76
N PRO A 411 11.59 18.44 24.93
CA PRO A 411 12.35 19.65 24.71
C PRO A 411 12.37 20.04 23.22
N LYS A 412 12.41 21.34 22.94
CA LYS A 412 12.52 21.93 21.60
C LYS A 412 13.82 21.47 20.93
N ASN A 413 13.75 20.37 20.19
CA ASN A 413 14.77 19.98 19.22
C ASN A 413 14.31 20.44 17.84
N PHE A 414 15.28 20.84 17.01
CA PHE A 414 15.08 21.21 15.61
C PHE A 414 14.36 20.05 14.88
N CYS A 415 13.06 20.24 14.62
CA CYS A 415 12.29 19.41 13.72
C CYS A 415 12.27 20.15 12.38
N ASP A 416 12.72 19.50 11.33
CA ASP A 416 12.40 19.96 9.98
C ASP A 416 10.92 19.63 9.73
N ILE A 417 10.22 20.53 9.03
CA ILE A 417 8.80 20.39 8.75
C ILE A 417 8.64 20.23 7.25
N ILE A 418 8.02 19.12 6.82
CA ILE A 418 7.49 19.03 5.46
C ILE A 418 6.09 19.61 5.48
N GLN A 419 5.88 20.68 4.74
CA GLN A 419 4.57 21.29 4.56
C GLN A 419 3.92 20.71 3.31
N VAL A 420 2.73 20.15 3.45
CA VAL A 420 1.91 19.66 2.32
C VAL A 420 0.70 20.58 2.18
N THR A 421 0.63 21.28 1.05
CA THR A 421 -0.50 22.13 0.67
C THR A 421 -1.28 21.45 -0.44
N ILE A 422 -2.55 21.15 -0.21
CA ILE A 422 -3.40 20.45 -1.21
C ILE A 422 -4.36 21.47 -1.77
N VAL A 423 -4.48 21.56 -3.09
CA VAL A 423 -5.50 22.35 -3.81
C VAL A 423 -6.30 21.36 -4.67
N VAL A 424 -7.60 21.56 -4.86
CA VAL A 424 -8.44 20.68 -5.69
C VAL A 424 -8.74 21.32 -7.04
N CYS A 425 -8.62 20.56 -8.12
CA CYS A 425 -8.82 21.06 -9.49
C CYS A 425 -9.57 20.03 -10.33
N ASP A 426 -10.44 20.48 -11.25
CA ASP A 426 -11.20 19.59 -12.12
C ASP A 426 -10.32 18.99 -13.26
N PRO A 427 -10.57 17.75 -13.74
CA PRO A 427 -9.98 17.08 -14.91
C PRO A 427 -9.64 17.87 -16.19
N THR A 428 -10.33 18.98 -16.47
CA THR A 428 -10.25 19.71 -17.75
C THR A 428 -9.31 20.91 -17.75
N THR A 429 -8.70 21.29 -16.61
CA THR A 429 -7.74 22.40 -16.58
C THR A 429 -6.37 21.98 -17.13
N ILE A 430 -6.25 22.03 -18.47
CA ILE A 430 -5.01 22.16 -19.26
C ILE A 430 -5.18 23.30 -20.24
#